data_AF-A0A945ZN93-F1
#
_entry.id   AF-A0A945ZN93-F1
#
_cell.length_a   1.000
_cell.length_b   1.000
_cell.length_c   1.000
_cell.angle_alpha   90.00
_cell.angle_beta   90.00
_cell.angle_gamma   90.00
#
_symmetry.space_group_name_H-M   'P 1'
#
loop_
_entity.id
_entity.type
_entity.pdbx_description
1 polymer ?
#
loop_
_entity_poly.entity_id
_entity_poly.type
_entity_poly.pdbx_seq_one_letter_code
_entity_poly.pdbx_strand_id
1 'polypeptide(L)' 'MIKCIIMFLFIGFAYGQTDLDKLVLKEGTTYFGEYSKTEGKTVFFKPQGAFGFQPIPVKRVKKLELKDGRVVVLD' A
#
# COMPACT_ATOMS: atom_id res chain seq x y z
N MET A 1 24.38 -12.11 32.54
CA MET A 1 24.43 -12.43 31.09
C MET A 1 23.04 -12.31 30.48
N ILE A 2 22.49 -11.09 30.35
CA ILE A 2 21.20 -10.79 29.67
C ILE A 2 21.31 -9.36 29.09
N LYS A 3 22.36 -9.08 28.30
CA LYS A 3 22.63 -7.70 27.81
C LYS A 3 22.71 -7.57 26.29
N CYS A 4 22.23 -8.57 25.55
CA CYS A 4 22.21 -8.55 24.08
C CYS A 4 20.85 -8.86 23.46
N ILE A 5 19.87 -9.37 24.22
CA ILE A 5 18.56 -9.77 23.67
C ILE A 5 17.71 -8.55 23.29
N ILE A 6 17.85 -7.43 24.02
CA ILE A 6 17.11 -6.19 23.76
C ILE A 6 17.56 -5.51 22.44
N MET A 7 18.83 -5.67 22.04
CA MET A 7 19.37 -4.99 20.85
C MET A 7 18.89 -5.60 19.53
N PHE A 8 18.53 -6.88 19.53
CA PHE A 8 17.88 -7.53 18.37
C PHE A 8 16.38 -7.19 18.26
N LEU A 9 15.74 -6.76 19.34
CA LEU A 9 14.30 -6.47 19.36
C LEU A 9 13.93 -5.22 18.54
N PHE A 10 14.87 -4.28 18.36
CA PHE A 10 14.64 -3.06 17.58
C PHE A 10 14.88 -3.24 16.07
N ILE A 11 15.66 -4.24 15.65
CA ILE A 11 15.94 -4.51 14.22
C ILE A 11 14.74 -5.20 13.56
N GLY A 12 13.95 -5.97 14.32
CA GLY A 12 12.70 -6.58 13.83
C GLY A 12 11.53 -5.60 13.69
N PHE A 13 11.60 -4.39 14.26
CA PHE A 13 10.51 -3.41 14.23
C PHE A 13 10.51 -2.55 12.95
N ALA A 14 11.67 -2.36 12.32
CA ALA A 14 11.80 -1.57 11.09
C ALA A 14 11.33 -2.32 9.82
N TYR A 15 11.20 -3.65 9.88
CA TYR A 15 10.71 -4.50 8.78
C TYR A 15 9.22 -4.86 8.90
N GLY A 16 8.45 -4.06 9.66
CA GLY A 16 6.99 -4.06 9.58
C GLY A 16 6.44 -3.20 8.44
N GLN A 17 7.31 -2.72 7.53
CA GLN A 17 6.88 -2.03 6.31
C GLN A 17 6.27 -3.06 5.38
N THR A 18 5.00 -3.33 5.63
CA THR A 18 4.20 -4.36 4.99
C THR A 18 4.37 -4.26 3.48
N ASP A 19 4.60 -5.39 2.81
CA ASP A 19 4.63 -5.58 1.34
C ASP A 19 3.29 -5.19 0.66
N LEU A 20 2.71 -4.06 1.05
CA LEU A 20 1.42 -3.56 0.62
C LEU A 20 1.63 -2.35 -0.27
N ASP A 21 0.87 -2.34 -1.35
CA ASP A 21 0.72 -1.19 -2.21
C ASP A 21 -0.08 -0.11 -1.47
N LYS A 22 0.23 1.14 -1.76
CA LYS A 22 -0.40 2.31 -1.16
C LYS A 22 -1.10 3.12 -2.24
N LEU A 23 -2.41 3.29 -2.08
CA LEU A 23 -3.26 4.08 -2.95
C LEU A 23 -3.61 5.41 -2.28
N VAL A 24 -3.21 6.51 -2.88
CA VAL A 24 -3.56 7.86 -2.46
C VAL A 24 -4.64 8.40 -3.38
N LEU A 25 -5.78 8.81 -2.82
CA LEU A 25 -6.85 9.47 -3.55
C LEU A 25 -6.60 10.97 -3.67
N LYS A 26 -7.22 11.62 -4.67
CA LYS A 26 -7.16 13.08 -4.86
C LYS A 26 -7.72 13.84 -3.66
N GLU A 27 -8.68 13.25 -2.96
CA GLU A 27 -9.27 13.79 -1.72
C GLU A 27 -8.33 13.72 -0.50
N GLY A 28 -7.16 13.09 -0.61
CA GLY A 28 -6.18 12.96 0.48
C GLY A 28 -6.28 11.66 1.27
N THR A 29 -7.35 10.88 1.09
CA THR A 29 -7.48 9.55 1.70
C THR A 29 -6.42 8.60 1.17
N THR A 30 -5.76 7.88 2.07
CA THR A 30 -4.74 6.88 1.74
C THR A 30 -5.22 5.49 2.17
N TYR A 31 -5.12 4.53 1.26
CA TYR A 31 -5.40 3.13 1.53
C TYR A 31 -4.12 2.31 1.35
N PHE A 32 -3.89 1.36 2.24
CA PHE A 32 -2.85 0.35 2.10
C PHE A 32 -3.53 -0.97 1.73
N GLY A 33 -2.93 -1.77 0.86
CA GLY A 33 -3.56 -2.97 0.32
C GLY A 33 -2.81 -3.58 -0.85
N GLU A 34 -3.54 -4.26 -1.72
CA GLU A 34 -2.99 -4.94 -2.89
C GLU A 34 -3.57 -4.36 -4.17
N TYR A 35 -2.72 -3.93 -5.09
CA TYR A 35 -3.11 -3.56 -6.45
C TYR A 35 -3.17 -4.81 -7.33
N SER A 36 -4.30 -5.02 -8.02
CA SER A 36 -4.43 -6.13 -8.98
C SER A 36 -4.14 -5.68 -10.40
N LYS A 37 -4.94 -4.75 -10.91
CA LYS A 37 -4.87 -4.28 -12.30
C LYS A 37 -5.62 -2.97 -12.48
N THR A 38 -5.36 -2.31 -13.60
CA THR A 38 -6.15 -1.18 -14.07
C THR A 38 -6.83 -1.60 -15.36
N GLU A 39 -8.16 -1.45 -15.42
CA GLU A 39 -8.96 -1.78 -16.60
C GLU A 39 -9.74 -0.53 -17.02
N GLY A 40 -9.49 -0.05 -18.24
CA GLY A 40 -10.07 1.19 -18.75
C GLY A 40 -9.74 2.38 -17.86
N LYS A 41 -10.76 2.92 -17.17
CA LYS A 41 -10.66 4.08 -16.27
C LYS A 41 -10.88 3.71 -14.80
N THR A 42 -10.63 2.45 -14.44
CA THR A 42 -10.85 1.92 -13.10
C THR A 42 -9.64 1.11 -12.63
N VAL A 43 -9.16 1.41 -11.44
CA VAL A 43 -8.14 0.67 -10.71
C VAL A 43 -8.82 -0.35 -9.81
N PHE A 44 -8.43 -1.62 -9.90
CA PHE A 44 -8.84 -2.65 -8.96
C PHE A 44 -7.84 -2.74 -7.82
N PHE A 45 -8.27 -2.29 -6.66
CA PHE A 45 -7.45 -2.26 -5.45
C PHE A 45 -8.18 -2.95 -4.31
N LYS A 46 -7.49 -3.78 -3.56
CA LYS A 46 -8.03 -4.46 -2.37
C LYS A 46 -7.43 -3.82 -1.13
N PRO A 47 -8.16 -2.94 -0.44
CA PRO A 47 -7.70 -2.38 0.83
C PRO A 47 -7.41 -3.49 1.85
N GLN A 48 -6.46 -3.25 2.74
CA GLN A 48 -6.18 -4.12 3.86
C GLN A 48 -7.44 -4.27 4.72
N GLY A 49 -7.83 -5.51 5.00
CA GLY A 49 -9.07 -5.83 5.72
C GLY A 49 -10.33 -5.85 4.84
N ALA A 50 -10.25 -5.51 3.56
CA ALA A 50 -11.35 -5.73 2.62
C ALA A 50 -11.40 -7.18 2.13
N PHE A 51 -12.61 -7.69 1.94
CA PHE A 51 -12.85 -9.07 1.52
C PHE A 51 -12.45 -9.34 0.06
N GLY A 52 -12.33 -8.30 -0.77
CA GLY A 52 -12.00 -8.44 -2.20
C GLY A 52 -11.58 -7.14 -2.86
N PHE A 53 -11.27 -7.22 -4.15
CA PHE A 53 -10.87 -6.07 -4.97
C PHE A 53 -12.05 -5.13 -5.18
N GLN A 54 -11.83 -3.86 -4.85
CA GLN A 54 -12.79 -2.80 -5.06
C GLN A 54 -12.39 -2.00 -6.31
N PRO A 55 -13.35 -1.70 -7.20
CA PRO A 55 -13.12 -0.83 -8.34
C PRO A 55 -13.09 0.63 -7.89
N ILE A 56 -11.96 1.30 -8.11
CA ILE A 56 -11.74 2.71 -7.79
C ILE A 56 -11.48 3.46 -9.08
N PRO A 57 -12.30 4.47 -9.44
CA PRO A 57 -12.10 5.19 -10.69
C PRO A 57 -10.75 5.94 -10.67
N VAL A 58 -9.98 5.84 -11.77
CA VAL A 58 -8.66 6.48 -11.91
C VAL A 58 -8.72 7.98 -11.66
N LYS A 59 -9.84 8.63 -12.02
CA LYS A 59 -10.09 10.06 -11.78
C LYS A 59 -10.01 10.46 -10.30
N ARG A 60 -10.28 9.53 -9.38
CA ARG A 60 -10.18 9.74 -7.93
C ARG A 60 -8.82 9.33 -7.39
N VAL A 61 -8.05 8.54 -8.12
CA VAL A 61 -6.70 8.17 -7.73
C VAL A 61 -5.77 9.34 -8.03
N LYS A 62 -4.90 9.67 -7.07
CA LYS A 62 -3.85 10.68 -7.22
C LYS A 62 -2.51 10.00 -7.50
N LYS A 63 -2.23 8.94 -6.74
CA LYS A 63 -0.94 8.24 -6.76
C LYS A 63 -1.14 6.81 -6.29
N LEU A 64 -0.54 5.86 -6.99
CA LEU A 64 -0.43 4.47 -6.56
C LEU A 64 1.05 4.16 -6.37
N GLU A 65 1.46 3.83 -5.16
CA GLU A 65 2.81 3.44 -4.81
C GLU A 65 2.81 1.92 -4.63
N LEU A 66 3.49 1.20 -5.51
CA LEU A 66 3.61 -0.24 -5.40
C LEU A 66 4.67 -0.60 -4.36
N LYS A 67 4.58 -1.80 -3.79
CA LYS A 67 5.58 -2.32 -2.84
C LYS A 67 7.03 -2.30 -3.37
N ASP A 68 7.21 -2.37 -4.69
CA ASP A 68 8.51 -2.29 -5.39
C ASP A 68 9.09 -0.85 -5.43
N GLY A 69 8.42 0.13 -4.81
CA GLY A 69 8.79 1.55 -4.85
C GLY A 69 8.38 2.26 -6.14
N ARG A 70 7.76 1.55 -7.09
CA ARG A 70 7.24 2.15 -8.33
C ARG A 70 6.02 3.00 -8.04
N VAL A 71 6.06 4.24 -8.52
CA VAL A 71 4.94 5.17 -8.43
C VAL A 71 4.22 5.23 -9.77
N VAL A 72 2.95 4.88 -9.77
CA VAL A 72 2.03 5.10 -10.90
C VAL A 72 1.19 6.32 -10.58
N VAL A 73 1.42 7.41 -11.30
CA VAL A 73 0.55 8.59 -11.26
C VAL A 73 -0.53 8.40 -12.31
N LEU A 74 -1.78 8.40 -11.87
CA LEU A 74 -2.96 8.31 -12.73
C LEU A 74 -3.61 9.70 -12.71
N ASP A 75 -3.52 10.43 -13.82
CA ASP A 75 -4.08 11.80 -13.97
C ASP A 75 -5.57 11.77 -14.35
#